data_AF-A0A2G2YFY7-F1
#
_entry.id   AF-A0A2G2YFY7-F1
#
_cell.length_a   1.000
_cell.length_b   1.000
_cell.length_c   1.000
_cell.angle_alpha   90.00
_cell.angle_beta   90.00
_cell.angle_gamma   90.00
#
_symmetry.space_group_name_H-M   'P 1'
#
loop_
_entity.id
_entity.type
_entity.pdbx_description
1 polymer ?
#
loop_
_entity_poly.entity_id
_entity_poly.type
_entity_poly.pdbx_seq_one_letter_code
_entity_poly.pdbx_strand_id
1 'polypeptide(L)' 'MGMEMLMNMFGGLGSGGLGGVPNRSNVPPEELYATQLAQLQDMGFFDTQENIRALNATAGNVHAAVERLLGNLGQ' A
#
# COMPACT_ATOMS: atom_id res chain seq x y z
N MET A 1 -26.91 17.72 35.01
CA MET A 1 -25.66 17.01 34.69
C MET A 1 -25.92 15.91 33.66
N GLY A 2 -26.26 16.29 32.42
CA GLY A 2 -26.61 15.33 31.36
C GLY A 2 -26.58 15.92 29.95
N MET A 3 -26.04 17.13 29.82
CA MET A 3 -25.94 17.86 28.55
C MET A 3 -24.53 18.44 28.33
N GLU A 4 -23.64 18.36 29.34
CA GLU A 4 -22.22 18.74 29.24
C GLU A 4 -21.37 17.65 28.56
N MET A 5 -21.77 16.38 28.63
CA MET A 5 -21.10 15.30 27.87
C MET A 5 -21.39 15.38 26.37
N LEU A 6 -22.55 15.91 25.98
CA LEU A 6 -22.87 16.27 24.58
C LEU A 6 -22.07 17.49 24.12
N MET A 7 -21.77 18.43 25.03
CA MET A 7 -20.91 19.57 24.75
C MET A 7 -19.42 19.18 24.59
N ASN A 8 -19.00 18.03 25.15
CA ASN A 8 -17.71 17.38 24.83
C ASN A 8 -17.72 16.64 23.48
N MET A 9 -18.88 16.28 22.93
CA MET A 9 -19.03 15.82 21.54
C MET A 9 -18.94 17.00 20.54
N PHE A 10 -19.26 18.22 21.01
CA PHE A 10 -19.07 19.49 20.28
C PHE A 10 -17.66 20.07 20.44
N GLY A 11 -16.78 19.39 21.19
CA GLY A 11 -15.35 19.69 21.33
C GLY A 11 -14.48 19.19 20.17
N GLY A 12 -14.91 19.33 18.91
CA GLY A 12 -13.93 19.37 17.82
C GLY A 12 -14.17 18.54 16.57
N LEU A 13 -15.42 18.36 16.12
CA LEU A 13 -15.63 18.15 14.69
C LEU A 13 -15.42 19.48 13.94
N GLY A 14 -14.18 19.73 13.56
CA GLY A 14 -13.85 20.57 12.41
C GLY A 14 -13.35 21.99 12.70
N SER A 15 -12.35 22.38 11.90
CA SER A 15 -12.02 23.77 11.54
C SER A 15 -10.95 24.48 12.37
N GLY A 16 -9.68 24.10 12.20
CA GLY A 16 -8.58 24.99 12.58
C GLY A 16 -7.21 24.34 12.74
N GLY A 17 -6.54 24.01 11.63
CA GLY A 17 -5.10 23.73 11.63
C GLY A 17 -4.66 22.59 10.71
N LEU A 18 -3.96 22.96 9.64
CA LEU A 18 -3.01 22.18 8.85
C LEU A 18 -2.56 20.82 9.46
N GLY A 19 -2.77 19.73 8.69
CA GLY A 19 -1.88 18.57 8.69
C GLY A 19 -2.44 17.28 9.30
N GLY A 20 -2.64 16.26 8.47
CA GLY A 20 -2.81 14.88 8.92
C GLY A 20 -4.10 14.24 8.43
N VAL A 21 -4.15 13.91 7.13
CA VAL A 21 -5.09 12.91 6.58
C VAL A 21 -5.19 11.70 7.53
N PRO A 22 -6.37 11.14 7.82
CA PRO A 22 -6.45 9.89 8.56
C PRO A 22 -5.63 8.88 7.74
N ASN A 23 -4.54 8.41 8.33
CA ASN A 23 -3.50 7.57 7.74
C ASN A 23 -4.12 6.49 6.84
N ARG A 24 -4.33 6.82 5.57
CA ARG A 24 -4.75 5.88 4.53
C ARG A 24 -3.55 5.00 4.32
N SER A 25 -3.55 3.87 5.01
CA SER A 25 -2.75 2.70 4.67
C SER A 25 -1.29 3.05 4.31
N ASN A 26 -0.48 3.42 5.30
CA ASN A 26 0.98 3.29 5.19
C ASN A 26 1.40 1.79 5.19
N VAL A 27 0.55 0.91 4.67
CA VAL A 27 0.91 -0.50 4.50
C VAL A 27 1.91 -0.51 3.36
N PRO A 28 3.17 -0.89 3.61
CA PRO A 28 4.17 -0.89 2.57
C PRO A 28 3.74 -1.86 1.46
N PRO A 29 4.08 -1.58 0.20
CA PRO A 29 3.66 -2.41 -0.92
C PRO A 29 4.16 -3.87 -0.78
N GLU A 30 5.23 -4.11 -0.03
CA GLU A 30 5.67 -5.47 0.32
C GLU A 30 4.63 -6.26 1.11
N GLU A 31 3.91 -5.61 2.03
CA GLU A 31 2.84 -6.24 2.81
C GLU A 31 1.56 -6.35 1.99
N LEU A 32 1.25 -5.35 1.16
CA LEU A 32 0.12 -5.40 0.23
C LEU A 32 0.28 -6.52 -0.80
N TYR A 33 1.52 -6.77 -1.23
CA TYR A 33 1.84 -7.72 -2.27
C TYR A 33 2.53 -9.00 -1.79
N ALA A 34 2.43 -9.33 -0.50
CA ALA A 34 3.15 -10.46 0.09
C ALA A 34 2.89 -11.80 -0.65
N THR A 35 1.63 -12.06 -1.02
CA THR A 35 1.27 -13.26 -1.77
C THR A 35 1.86 -13.27 -3.18
N GLN A 36 1.86 -12.12 -3.87
CA GLN A 36 2.40 -11.97 -5.21
C GLN A 36 3.93 -12.10 -5.21
N LEU A 37 4.58 -11.55 -4.18
CA LEU A 37 6.01 -11.67 -3.98
C LEU A 37 6.42 -13.12 -3.75
N ALA A 38 5.67 -13.88 -2.96
CA ALA A 38 5.92 -15.31 -2.76
C ALA A 38 5.80 -16.10 -4.08
N GLN A 39 4.80 -15.79 -4.91
CA GLN A 39 4.65 -16.43 -6.23
C GLN A 39 5.81 -16.10 -7.17
N LEU A 40 6.24 -14.84 -7.18
CA LEU A 40 7.40 -14.40 -7.98
C LEU A 40 8.69 -15.08 -7.50
N GLN A 41 8.89 -15.22 -6.19
CA GLN A 41 10.04 -15.92 -5.62
C GLN A 41 10.07 -17.41 -5.97
N ASP A 42 8.91 -18.08 -5.97
CA ASP A 42 8.79 -19.49 -6.40
C ASP A 42 9.19 -19.67 -7.88
N MET A 43 8.89 -18.67 -8.72
CA MET A 43 9.30 -18.64 -10.13
C MET A 43 10.77 -18.28 -10.35
N GLY A 44 11.50 -17.88 -9.30
CA GLY A 44 12.92 -17.49 -9.36
C GLY A 44 13.20 -15.98 -9.32
N PHE A 45 12.17 -15.15 -9.15
CA PHE A 45 12.34 -13.70 -8.96
C PHE A 45 12.47 -13.38 -7.46
N PHE A 46 13.70 -13.40 -6.94
CA PHE A 46 13.99 -13.12 -5.53
C PHE A 46 14.08 -11.63 -5.19
N ASP A 47 14.07 -10.77 -6.21
CA ASP A 47 14.32 -9.35 -6.05
C ASP A 47 13.05 -8.59 -5.67
N THR A 48 12.79 -8.50 -4.36
CA THR A 48 11.56 -7.90 -3.80
C THR A 48 11.31 -6.48 -4.31
N GLN A 49 12.35 -5.67 -4.51
CA GLN A 49 12.21 -4.30 -5.01
C GLN A 49 11.75 -4.26 -6.47
N GLU A 50 12.37 -5.04 -7.35
CA GLU A 50 11.94 -5.15 -8.74
C GLU A 50 10.53 -5.76 -8.84
N ASN A 51 10.26 -6.79 -8.04
CA ASN A 51 8.93 -7.39 -7.98
C ASN A 51 7.86 -6.39 -7.55
N ILE A 52 8.12 -5.58 -6.50
CA ILE A 52 7.20 -4.52 -6.07
C ILE A 52 7.00 -3.49 -7.16
N ARG A 53 8.05 -3.08 -7.87
CA ARG A 53 7.95 -2.12 -8.98
C ARG A 53 7.11 -2.68 -10.12
N ALA A 54 7.31 -3.94 -10.46
CA ALA A 54 6.55 -4.64 -11.48
C ALA A 54 5.07 -4.76 -11.07
N LEU A 55 4.80 -5.20 -9.84
CA LEU A 55 3.46 -5.32 -9.29
C LEU A 55 2.75 -3.97 -9.14
N ASN A 56 3.47 -2.92 -8.75
CA ASN A 56 2.91 -1.57 -8.68
C ASN A 56 2.54 -1.05 -10.08
N ALA A 57 3.40 -1.29 -11.09
CA ALA A 57 3.12 -0.94 -12.48
C ALA A 57 1.96 -1.75 -13.08
N THR A 58 1.71 -2.96 -12.59
CA THR A 58 0.65 -3.86 -13.09
C THR A 58 -0.57 -3.92 -12.18
N ALA A 59 -0.65 -3.01 -11.20
CA ALA A 59 -1.72 -2.93 -10.20
C ALA A 59 -1.98 -4.26 -9.44
N GLY A 60 -0.92 -5.02 -9.16
CA GLY A 60 -0.97 -6.28 -8.41
C GLY A 60 -1.16 -7.52 -9.28
N ASN A 61 -1.06 -7.40 -10.60
CA ASN A 61 -1.13 -8.54 -11.51
C ASN A 61 0.23 -9.24 -11.62
N VAL A 62 0.31 -10.46 -11.10
CA VAL A 62 1.54 -11.28 -11.10
C VAL A 62 1.97 -11.66 -12.51
N HIS A 63 1.04 -12.03 -13.40
CA HIS A 63 1.38 -12.46 -14.76
C HIS A 63 2.03 -11.32 -15.55
N ALA A 64 1.40 -10.15 -15.53
CA ALA A 64 1.95 -8.96 -16.17
C ALA A 64 3.26 -8.48 -15.49
N ALA A 65 3.40 -8.70 -14.17
CA ALA A 65 4.62 -8.36 -13.45
C ALA A 65 5.78 -9.25 -13.90
N VAL A 66 5.56 -10.56 -14.07
CA VAL A 66 6.54 -11.51 -14.62
C VAL A 66 6.99 -11.10 -16.01
N GLU A 67 6.06 -10.80 -16.93
CA GLU A 67 6.41 -10.35 -18.29
C GLU A 67 7.32 -9.11 -18.27
N ARG A 68 7.03 -8.17 -17.36
CA ARG A 68 7.84 -6.97 -17.16
C ARG A 68 9.21 -7.27 -16.58
N LEU A 69 9.31 -8.17 -15.59
CA LEU A 69 10.58 -8.57 -14.97
C LEU A 69 11.47 -9.31 -15.98
N LEU A 70 10.89 -10.18 -16.81
CA LEU A 70 11.60 -10.84 -17.91
C LEU A 70 12.10 -9.82 -18.95
N GLY A 71 11.32 -8.79 -19.25
CA GLY A 71 11.73 -7.69 -20.12
C GLY A 71 12.85 -6.81 -19.53
N ASN A 72 12.90 -6.66 -18.20
CA ASN A 72 13.96 -5.93 -17.50
C ASN A 72 15.27 -6.72 -17.38
N LEU A 73 15.22 -8.05 -17.26
CA LEU A 73 16.41 -8.93 -17.20
C LEU A 73 17.21 -8.99 -18.51
N GLY A 74 16.60 -8.62 -19.63
CA GLY A 74 17.20 -8.67 -20.95
C GLY A 74 17.91 -7.39 -21.41
N GLN A 75 18.01 -6.36 -20.56
CA GLN A 75 18.71 -5.09 -20.87
C GLN A 75 20.04 -4.96 -20.15
#